data_AF-R5ACC6-F1
#
_entry.id   AF-R5ACC6-F1
#
_cell.length_a   1.000
_cell.length_b   1.000
_cell.length_c   1.000
_cell.angle_alpha   90.00
_cell.angle_beta   90.00
_cell.angle_gamma   90.00
#
_symmetry.space_group_name_H-M   'P 1'
#
loop_
_entity.id
_entity.type
_entity.pdbx_description
1 polymer ?
#
loop_
_entity_poly.entity_id
_entity_poly.type
_entity_poly.pdbx_seq_one_letter_code
_entity_poly.pdbx_strand_id
1 'polypeptide(L)'
;MGKLSEDLFAIKLYEMEQQYGRLQTKLRICSQEDHQQIRQELEQAKREYREKNLLLQQSIENGRSKAVSALAAAQLEYQQKAEKLLNSKLPESLHSEANTQLEDEAEAAALYAEYAMDFSTQAMQYAFLSALRALDLQLDAEEQKEEHHHETD
;
A
#
# COMPACT_ATOMS: atom_id res chain seq x y z
N MET A 1 15.45 12.79 21.73
CA MET A 1 15.72 12.43 20.31
C MET A 1 14.40 12.18 19.56
N GLY A 2 13.25 12.45 20.19
CA GLY A 2 11.89 12.16 19.70
C GLY A 2 11.38 12.87 18.44
N LYS A 3 12.03 13.90 17.89
CA LYS A 3 11.52 14.60 16.69
C LYS A 3 11.61 13.78 15.39
N LEU A 4 12.53 12.82 15.30
CA LEU A 4 12.85 12.16 14.02
C LEU A 4 11.76 11.19 13.54
N SER A 5 11.06 10.52 14.46
CA SER A 5 9.94 9.62 14.15
C SER A 5 8.68 10.39 13.79
N GLU A 6 8.37 11.47 14.52
CA GLU A 6 7.22 12.33 14.22
C GLU A 6 7.35 12.97 12.84
N ASP A 7 8.53 13.52 12.51
CA ASP A 7 8.77 14.13 11.20
C ASP A 7 8.71 13.10 10.06
N LEU A 8 9.20 11.86 10.29
CA LEU A 8 9.14 10.77 9.31
C LEU A 8 7.70 10.26 9.11
N PHE A 9 6.94 10.09 10.19
CA PHE A 9 5.55 9.65 10.12
C PHE A 9 4.67 10.71 9.46
N ALA A 10 4.92 12.00 9.70
CA ALA A 10 4.20 13.09 9.04
C ALA A 10 4.33 13.01 7.50
N ILE A 11 5.53 12.75 6.98
CA ILE A 11 5.75 12.56 5.55
C ILE A 11 4.95 11.36 5.02
N LYS A 12 4.97 10.23 5.74
CA LYS A 12 4.23 9.03 5.34
C LYS A 12 2.71 9.20 5.40
N LEU A 13 2.20 9.89 6.42
CA LEU A 13 0.79 10.24 6.52
C LEU A 13 0.36 11.14 5.37
N TYR A 14 1.17 12.13 5.01
CA TYR A 14 0.92 12.97 3.83
C TYR A 14 0.90 12.16 2.53
N GLU A 15 1.86 11.25 2.32
CA GLU A 15 1.84 10.34 1.17
C GLU A 15 0.54 9.54 1.11
N MET A 16 0.08 9.00 2.25
CA MET A 16 -1.16 8.21 2.35
C MET A 16 -2.41 9.06 2.04
N GLU A 17 -2.48 10.27 2.61
CA GLU A 17 -3.58 11.22 2.35
C GLU A 17 -3.67 11.57 0.86
N GLN A 18 -2.53 11.84 0.22
CA GLN A 18 -2.48 12.12 -1.22
C GLN A 18 -2.97 10.93 -2.07
N GLN A 19 -2.59 9.70 -1.71
CA GLN A 19 -3.06 8.51 -2.43
C GLN A 19 -4.57 8.30 -2.25
N TYR A 20 -5.08 8.47 -1.03
CA TYR A 20 -6.50 8.33 -0.75
C TYR A 20 -7.33 9.42 -1.46
N GLY A 21 -6.92 10.69 -1.35
CA GLY A 21 -7.60 11.81 -2.01
C GLY A 21 -7.62 11.67 -3.53
N ARG A 22 -6.54 11.14 -4.12
CA ARG A 22 -6.48 10.81 -5.54
C ARG A 22 -7.45 9.68 -5.91
N LEU A 23 -7.46 8.58 -5.16
CA LEU A 23 -8.37 7.46 -5.40
C LEU A 23 -9.83 7.93 -5.39
N GLN A 24 -10.21 8.69 -4.35
CA GLN A 24 -11.54 9.26 -4.21
C GLN A 24 -11.91 10.18 -5.39
N THR A 25 -11.01 11.09 -5.75
CA THR A 25 -11.26 12.06 -6.83
C THR A 25 -11.36 11.37 -8.19
N LYS A 26 -10.46 10.44 -8.50
CA LYS A 26 -10.42 9.74 -9.79
C LYS A 26 -11.61 8.83 -9.98
N LEU A 27 -12.04 8.07 -8.96
CA LEU A 27 -13.25 7.25 -9.06
C LEU A 27 -14.50 8.09 -9.35
N ARG A 28 -14.63 9.26 -8.71
CA ARG A 28 -15.75 10.17 -8.97
C ARG A 28 -15.73 10.70 -10.41
N ILE A 29 -14.56 11.12 -10.91
CA ILE A 29 -14.44 11.68 -12.26
C ILE A 29 -14.63 10.59 -13.31
N CYS A 30 -13.95 9.45 -13.19
CA CYS A 30 -14.04 8.34 -14.14
C CYS A 30 -15.46 7.77 -14.28
N SER A 31 -16.33 7.93 -13.27
CA SER A 31 -17.74 7.53 -13.36
C SER A 31 -18.54 8.34 -14.41
N GLN A 32 -18.00 9.47 -14.86
CA GLN A 32 -18.63 10.40 -15.82
C GLN A 32 -17.85 10.48 -17.16
N GLU A 33 -16.75 9.74 -17.28
CA GLU A 33 -15.85 9.77 -18.43
C GLU A 33 -16.24 8.77 -19.52
N ASP A 34 -15.79 9.01 -20.75
CA ASP A 34 -15.91 8.04 -21.82
C ASP A 34 -14.83 6.93 -21.76
N HIS A 35 -14.98 5.89 -22.58
CA HIS A 35 -14.03 4.78 -22.61
C HIS A 35 -12.60 5.19 -22.97
N GLN A 36 -12.40 6.24 -23.77
CA GLN A 36 -11.06 6.68 -24.17
C GLN A 36 -10.34 7.30 -22.97
N GLN A 37 -11.03 8.17 -22.24
CA GLN A 37 -10.50 8.82 -21.03
C GLN A 37 -10.17 7.78 -19.94
N ILE A 38 -11.09 6.84 -19.68
CA ILE A 38 -10.87 5.75 -18.71
C ILE A 38 -9.62 4.92 -19.08
N ARG A 39 -9.44 4.60 -20.37
CA ARG A 39 -8.26 3.86 -20.85
C ARG A 39 -6.96 4.65 -20.66
N GLN A 40 -6.98 5.96 -20.87
CA GLN A 40 -5.81 6.81 -20.63
C GLN A 40 -5.43 6.86 -19.15
N GLU A 41 -6.42 7.02 -18.27
CA GLU A 41 -6.21 6.98 -16.81
C GLU A 41 -5.70 5.63 -16.34
N LEU A 42 -6.23 4.52 -16.89
CA LEU A 42 -5.74 3.17 -16.60
C LEU A 42 -4.27 3.01 -16.98
N GLU A 43 -3.85 3.47 -18.16
CA GLU A 43 -2.45 3.39 -18.60
C GLU A 43 -1.53 4.27 -17.74
N GLN A 44 -1.99 5.45 -17.31
CA GLN A 44 -1.25 6.28 -16.37
C GLN A 44 -1.10 5.59 -15.01
N ALA A 45 -2.16 5.03 -14.45
CA ALA A 45 -2.13 4.30 -13.19
C ALA A 45 -1.19 3.08 -13.26
N LYS A 46 -1.21 2.33 -14.37
CA LYS A 46 -0.28 1.21 -14.59
C LYS A 46 1.18 1.65 -14.62
N ARG A 47 1.49 2.79 -15.24
CA ARG A 47 2.87 3.33 -15.29
C ARG A 47 3.39 3.62 -13.89
N GLU A 48 2.64 4.38 -13.12
CA GLU A 48 3.03 4.78 -11.77
C GLU A 48 3.13 3.57 -10.82
N TYR A 49 2.24 2.60 -10.98
CA TYR A 49 2.31 1.35 -10.24
C TYR A 49 3.62 0.59 -10.54
N ARG A 50 4.01 0.49 -11.82
CA ARG A 50 5.29 -0.11 -12.23
C ARG A 50 6.48 0.65 -11.67
N GLU A 51 6.44 1.98 -11.69
CA GLU A 51 7.49 2.82 -11.09
C GLU A 51 7.64 2.56 -9.59
N LYS A 52 6.53 2.48 -8.84
CA LYS A 52 6.58 2.12 -7.41
C LYS A 52 7.17 0.73 -7.17
N ASN A 53 6.81 -0.25 -7.99
CA ASN A 53 7.37 -1.61 -7.87
C ASN A 53 8.87 -1.64 -8.19
N LEU A 54 9.33 -0.80 -9.13
CA LEU A 54 10.76 -0.66 -9.41
C LEU A 54 11.52 -0.07 -8.21
N LEU A 55 10.96 0.95 -7.56
CA LEU A 55 11.55 1.51 -6.32
C LEU A 55 11.62 0.46 -5.20
N LEU A 56 10.59 -0.38 -5.08
CA LEU A 56 10.57 -1.48 -4.12
C LEU A 56 11.67 -2.51 -4.41
N GLN A 57 11.84 -2.90 -5.68
CA GLN A 57 12.93 -3.78 -6.12
C GLN A 57 14.31 -3.18 -5.82
N GLN A 58 14.51 -1.90 -6.12
CA GLN A 58 15.75 -1.20 -5.79
C GLN A 58 16.02 -1.17 -4.28
N SER A 59 14.98 -1.08 -3.44
CA SER A 59 15.12 -1.16 -1.99
C SER A 59 15.54 -2.56 -1.51
N ILE A 60 15.16 -3.62 -2.24
CA ILE A 60 15.61 -4.99 -1.94
C ILE A 60 17.10 -5.10 -2.24
N GLU A 61 17.52 -4.67 -3.42
CA GLU A 61 18.90 -4.81 -3.94
C GLU A 61 19.90 -3.88 -3.23
N ASN A 62 19.51 -2.63 -2.98
CA ASN A 62 20.40 -1.57 -2.50
C ASN A 62 20.08 -1.11 -1.06
N GLY A 63 19.22 -1.85 -0.36
CA GLY A 63 18.77 -1.51 0.99
C GLY A 63 19.93 -1.39 1.98
N ARG A 64 19.99 -0.27 2.72
CA ARG A 64 21.03 -0.03 3.75
C ARG A 64 20.94 -0.98 4.95
N SER A 65 19.79 -1.65 5.13
CA SER A 65 19.51 -2.57 6.23
C SER A 65 18.89 -3.85 5.70
N LYS A 66 19.39 -5.00 6.18
CA LYS A 66 18.83 -6.32 5.86
C LYS A 66 17.35 -6.44 6.23
N ALA A 67 16.93 -5.78 7.31
CA ALA A 67 15.53 -5.78 7.74
C ALA A 67 14.64 -5.03 6.73
N VAL A 68 15.11 -3.88 6.22
CA VAL A 68 14.38 -3.10 5.21
C VAL A 68 14.28 -3.87 3.90
N SER A 69 15.36 -4.52 3.45
CA SER A 69 15.32 -5.38 2.26
C SER A 69 14.37 -6.56 2.42
N ALA A 70 14.32 -7.19 3.60
CA ALA A 70 13.39 -8.30 3.87
C ALA A 70 11.92 -7.86 3.87
N LEU A 71 11.61 -6.70 4.47
CA LEU A 71 10.27 -6.12 4.43
C LEU A 71 9.85 -5.76 3.00
N ALA A 72 10.75 -5.16 2.22
CA ALA A 72 10.50 -4.83 0.82
C ALA A 72 10.26 -6.09 -0.03
N ALA A 73 11.02 -7.16 0.20
CA ALA A 73 10.84 -8.44 -0.48
C ALA A 73 9.49 -9.08 -0.15
N ALA A 74 9.09 -9.09 1.13
CA ALA A 74 7.80 -9.61 1.56
C ALA A 74 6.63 -8.83 0.92
N GLN A 75 6.75 -7.50 0.86
CA GLN A 75 5.75 -6.65 0.20
C GLN A 75 5.64 -6.97 -1.30
N LEU A 76 6.76 -7.12 -2.00
CA LEU A 76 6.78 -7.43 -3.43
C LEU A 76 6.19 -8.83 -3.70
N GLU A 77 6.55 -9.83 -2.89
CA GLU A 77 6.01 -11.19 -3.02
C GLU A 77 4.50 -11.20 -2.84
N TYR A 78 3.99 -10.50 -1.82
CA TYR A 78 2.56 -10.36 -1.60
C TYR A 78 1.85 -9.74 -2.82
N GLN A 79 2.36 -8.61 -3.34
CA GLN A 79 1.77 -7.93 -4.49
C GLN A 79 1.70 -8.84 -5.73
N GLN A 80 2.81 -9.52 -6.05
CA GLN A 80 2.88 -10.43 -7.19
C GLN A 80 1.92 -11.62 -7.04
N LYS A 81 1.82 -12.16 -5.81
CA LYS A 81 0.91 -13.27 -5.53
C LYS A 81 -0.55 -12.84 -5.62
N ALA A 82 -0.89 -11.67 -5.09
CA ALA A 82 -2.23 -11.09 -5.18
C ALA A 82 -2.62 -10.86 -6.64
N GLU A 83 -1.80 -10.15 -7.42
CA GLU A 83 -2.04 -9.94 -8.86
C GLU A 83 -2.23 -11.25 -9.61
N LYS A 84 -1.37 -12.25 -9.37
CA LYS A 84 -1.49 -13.53 -10.06
C LYS A 84 -2.80 -14.23 -9.72
N LEU A 85 -3.16 -14.32 -8.44
CA LEU A 85 -4.40 -14.96 -8.02
C LEU A 85 -5.62 -14.26 -8.62
N LEU A 86 -5.61 -12.94 -8.57
CA LEU A 86 -6.76 -12.12 -8.91
C LEU A 86 -6.93 -11.96 -10.44
N ASN A 87 -5.86 -12.03 -11.23
CA ASN A 87 -5.94 -11.98 -12.68
C ASN A 87 -6.13 -13.35 -13.35
N SER A 88 -5.75 -14.47 -12.71
CA SER A 88 -5.81 -15.80 -13.34
C SER A 88 -6.96 -16.68 -12.88
N LYS A 89 -7.39 -16.58 -11.60
CA LYS A 89 -8.38 -17.53 -11.04
C LYS A 89 -9.78 -16.95 -10.92
N LEU A 90 -9.90 -15.63 -10.74
CA LEU A 90 -11.19 -14.97 -10.54
C LEU A 90 -12.12 -15.13 -11.75
N PRO A 91 -11.70 -14.79 -12.99
CA PRO A 91 -12.58 -14.92 -14.15
C PRO A 91 -13.08 -16.36 -14.38
N GLU A 92 -12.21 -17.36 -14.21
CA GLU A 92 -12.59 -18.78 -14.34
C GLU A 92 -13.61 -19.21 -13.27
N SER A 93 -13.49 -18.66 -12.04
CA SER A 93 -14.36 -19.03 -10.92
C SER A 93 -15.72 -18.33 -10.92
N LEU A 94 -15.85 -17.20 -11.63
CA LEU A 94 -17.10 -16.44 -11.73
C LEU A 94 -17.97 -16.91 -12.89
N HIS A 95 -17.39 -17.64 -13.85
CA HIS A 95 -18.10 -18.04 -15.05
C HIS A 95 -19.35 -18.87 -14.76
N SER A 96 -20.46 -18.43 -15.35
CA SER A 96 -21.75 -19.11 -15.37
C SER A 96 -22.21 -19.25 -16.81
N GLU A 97 -22.90 -20.34 -17.15
CA GLU A 97 -23.47 -20.52 -18.51
C GLU A 97 -24.43 -19.39 -18.92
N ALA A 98 -24.93 -18.61 -17.96
CA ALA A 98 -25.80 -17.47 -18.19
C ALA A 98 -25.06 -16.15 -18.49
N ASN A 99 -23.75 -16.06 -18.23
CA ASN A 99 -22.97 -14.85 -18.39
C ASN A 99 -22.14 -14.86 -19.67
N THR A 100 -21.92 -13.69 -20.24
CA THR A 100 -20.89 -13.48 -21.24
C THR A 100 -19.52 -13.35 -20.59
N GLN A 101 -18.45 -13.67 -21.33
CA GLN A 101 -17.08 -13.49 -20.85
C GLN A 101 -16.77 -12.05 -20.42
N LEU A 102 -17.37 -11.06 -21.09
CA LEU A 102 -17.19 -9.65 -20.75
C LEU A 102 -17.84 -9.30 -19.40
N GLU A 103 -18.98 -9.89 -19.08
CA GLU A 103 -19.65 -9.71 -17.78
C GLU A 103 -18.81 -10.34 -16.66
N ASP A 104 -18.29 -11.55 -16.88
CA ASP A 104 -17.40 -12.22 -15.92
C ASP A 104 -16.11 -11.41 -15.67
N GLU A 105 -15.51 -10.84 -16.72
CA GLU A 105 -14.33 -9.97 -16.61
C GLU A 105 -14.63 -8.67 -15.85
N ALA A 106 -15.79 -8.05 -16.12
CA ALA A 106 -16.21 -6.83 -15.44
C ALA A 106 -16.48 -7.08 -13.94
N GLU A 107 -17.14 -8.20 -13.61
CA GLU A 107 -17.39 -8.61 -12.22
C GLU A 107 -16.07 -8.93 -11.50
N ALA A 108 -15.16 -9.66 -12.14
CA ALA A 108 -13.82 -9.94 -11.61
C ALA A 108 -13.05 -8.64 -11.29
N ALA A 109 -13.10 -7.66 -12.21
CA ALA A 109 -12.45 -6.37 -12.01
C ALA A 109 -13.06 -5.57 -10.85
N ALA A 110 -14.38 -5.61 -10.68
CA ALA A 110 -15.06 -4.96 -9.56
C ALA A 110 -14.68 -5.60 -8.21
N LEU A 111 -14.72 -6.93 -8.12
CA LEU A 111 -14.31 -7.67 -6.92
C LEU A 111 -12.84 -7.44 -6.58
N TYR A 112 -11.97 -7.38 -7.59
CA TYR A 112 -10.56 -7.04 -7.39
C TYR A 112 -10.39 -5.65 -6.80
N ALA A 113 -11.12 -4.66 -7.32
CA ALA A 113 -11.07 -3.29 -6.82
C ALA A 113 -11.55 -3.21 -5.36
N GLU A 114 -12.64 -3.88 -5.02
CA GLU A 114 -13.16 -3.97 -3.63
C GLU A 114 -12.11 -4.58 -2.70
N TYR A 115 -11.57 -5.75 -3.05
CA TYR A 115 -10.53 -6.42 -2.26
C TYR A 115 -9.29 -5.52 -2.05
N ALA A 116 -8.85 -4.81 -3.09
CA ALA A 116 -7.70 -3.92 -3.00
C ALA A 116 -7.95 -2.72 -2.05
N MET A 117 -9.19 -2.21 -2.00
CA MET A 117 -9.58 -1.15 -1.06
C MET A 117 -9.66 -1.66 0.38
N ASP A 118 -10.21 -2.85 0.59
CA ASP A 118 -10.26 -3.49 1.91
C ASP A 118 -8.85 -3.77 2.43
N PHE A 119 -7.97 -4.30 1.59
CA PHE A 119 -6.57 -4.51 1.94
C PHE A 119 -5.86 -3.20 2.26
N SER A 120 -6.12 -2.14 1.50
CA SER A 120 -5.56 -0.80 1.78
C SER A 120 -5.99 -0.31 3.16
N THR A 121 -7.26 -0.52 3.53
CA THR A 121 -7.79 -0.18 4.86
C THR A 121 -7.10 -0.98 5.97
N GLN A 122 -6.91 -2.29 5.77
CA GLN A 122 -6.17 -3.15 6.71
C GLN A 122 -4.70 -2.72 6.83
N ALA A 123 -4.05 -2.35 5.73
CA ALA A 123 -2.67 -1.86 5.74
C ALA A 123 -2.54 -0.54 6.52
N MET A 124 -3.53 0.36 6.43
CA MET A 124 -3.57 1.58 7.26
C MET A 124 -3.66 1.25 8.76
N GLN A 125 -4.49 0.27 9.14
CA GLN A 125 -4.60 -0.18 10.53
C GLN A 125 -3.28 -0.79 11.03
N TYR A 126 -2.62 -1.60 10.20
CA TYR A 126 -1.32 -2.17 10.53
C TYR A 126 -0.24 -1.09 10.66
N ALA A 127 -0.25 -0.06 9.80
CA ALA A 127 0.65 1.08 9.90
C ALA A 127 0.43 1.85 11.20
N PHE A 128 -0.83 2.05 11.62
CA PHE A 128 -1.16 2.68 12.89
C PHE A 128 -0.64 1.89 14.09
N LEU A 129 -0.87 0.57 14.13
CA LEU A 129 -0.33 -0.31 15.17
C LEU A 129 1.21 -0.22 15.25
N SER A 130 1.86 -0.24 14.09
CA SER A 130 3.33 -0.16 14.00
C SER A 130 3.86 1.19 14.47
N ALA A 131 3.16 2.29 14.16
CA ALA A 131 3.52 3.63 14.63
C ALA A 131 3.38 3.74 16.16
N LEU A 132 2.29 3.23 16.74
CA LEU A 132 2.11 3.20 18.20
C LEU A 132 3.23 2.41 18.88
N ARG A 133 3.58 1.22 18.36
CA ARG A 133 4.70 0.41 18.85
C ARG A 133 6.02 1.19 18.83
N ALA A 134 6.25 1.98 17.78
CA ALA A 134 7.46 2.77 17.67
C ALA A 134 7.51 3.93 18.68
N LEU A 135 6.38 4.62 18.89
CA LEU A 135 6.27 5.70 19.87
C LEU A 135 6.46 5.18 21.30
N ASP A 136 5.82 4.06 21.65
CA ASP A 136 5.94 3.39 22.95
C ASP A 136 7.41 3.06 23.29
N LEU A 137 8.11 2.38 22.38
CA LEU A 137 9.53 2.05 22.55
C LEU A 137 10.45 3.28 22.59
N GLN A 138 10.05 4.40 21.97
CA GLN A 138 10.81 5.64 22.05
C GLN A 138 10.68 6.30 23.42
N LEU A 139 9.48 6.29 24.01
CA LEU A 139 9.26 6.79 25.36
C LEU A 139 10.07 5.99 26.38
N ASP A 140 9.98 4.65 26.32
CA ASP A 140 10.79 3.76 27.17
C ASP A 140 12.29 4.08 27.08
N ALA A 141 12.79 4.35 25.87
CA ALA A 141 14.20 4.64 25.62
C ALA A 141 14.62 6.05 26.05
N GLU A 142 13.69 7.00 26.19
CA GLU A 142 13.95 8.33 26.73
C GLU A 142 13.95 8.28 28.27
N GLU A 143 12.99 7.59 28.88
CA GLU A 143 12.93 7.36 30.34
C GLU A 143 14.22 6.69 30.86
N GLN A 144 14.68 5.62 30.22
CA GLN A 144 15.91 4.92 30.62
C GLN A 144 17.18 5.80 30.52
N LYS A 145 17.20 6.78 29.61
CA LYS A 145 18.35 7.70 29.47
C LYS A 145 18.38 8.74 30.58
N GLU A 146 17.22 9.19 31.02
CA GLU A 146 17.07 10.14 32.12
C GLU A 146 17.45 9.50 33.45
N GLU A 147 17.01 8.26 33.70
CA GLU A 147 17.40 7.48 34.88
C GLU A 147 18.91 7.25 34.94
N HIS A 148 19.54 6.86 33.83
CA HIS A 148 20.99 6.67 33.78
C HIS A 148 21.80 7.96 33.95
N HIS A 149 21.29 9.12 33.51
CA HIS A 149 21.94 10.41 33.77
C HIS A 149 21.90 10.75 35.26
N HIS A 150 20.78 10.50 35.94
CA HIS A 150 20.65 10.76 37.39
C HIS A 150 21.44 9.80 38.29
N GLU A 151 21.80 8.60 37.82
CA GLU A 151 22.68 7.68 38.55
C GLU A 151 24.17 7.96 38.38
N THR A 152 24.56 8.77 37.39
CA THR A 152 25.98 9.07 37.09
C THR A 152 26.45 10.47 37.48
N ASP A 153 25.55 11.32 38.00
CA ASP A 153 25.82 12.62 38.63
C ASP A 153 25.84 12.54 40.17
#